data_AF-A0A8C5JTY3-F1
#
_entry.id   AF-A0A8C5JTY3-F1
#
_cell.length_a   1.000
_cell.length_b   1.000
_cell.length_c   1.000
_cell.angle_alpha   90.00
_cell.angle_beta   90.00
_cell.angle_gamma   90.00
#
_symmetry.space_group_name_H-M   'P 1'
#
loop_
_entity.id
_entity.type
_entity.pdbx_description
1 polymer ?
#
loop_
_entity_poly.entity_id
_entity_poly.type
_entity_poly.pdbx_seq_one_letter_code
_entity_poly.pdbx_strand_id
1 'polypeptide(L)'
;VKPEQENDSGYQPLDGSLDHQKGVLQALGAVQVLSGMLILALGVFLGCLQYLSHLFRHFFFFIFYTGYPLWGAVFFVSSGSLTITAGRKPTRMLMQNSFGMNIASAAIALAGAAFLSVHLALSDQALKGCSSSQSPDLCIYLGSSSNGLVSLMLLLTLLELGVTISVSTMWCQSNFCGLRE
;
A
#
# COMPACT_ATOMS: atom_id res chain seq x y z
N VAL A 1 2.99 66.83 9.68
CA VAL A 1 1.69 66.18 9.93
C VAL A 1 1.51 65.11 8.87
N LYS A 2 1.50 63.84 9.29
CA LYS A 2 1.20 62.66 8.47
C LYS A 2 -0.22 62.23 8.86
N PRO A 3 -1.07 61.90 7.87
CA PRO A 3 -1.75 60.60 7.88
C PRO A 3 -1.72 60.01 6.45
N GLU A 4 -2.03 58.76 6.16
CA GLU A 4 -2.50 57.61 6.94
C GLU A 4 -2.00 56.36 6.18
N GLN A 5 -1.68 55.32 6.94
CA GLN A 5 -1.06 54.10 6.46
C GLN A 5 -2.18 53.08 6.24
N GLU A 6 -2.49 52.79 4.97
CA GLU A 6 -3.46 51.76 4.59
C GLU A 6 -2.83 50.39 4.89
N ASN A 7 -3.30 49.76 5.97
CA ASN A 7 -2.96 48.39 6.33
C ASN A 7 -3.68 47.42 5.37
N ASP A 8 -3.02 47.07 4.28
CA ASP A 8 -3.34 45.85 3.54
C ASP A 8 -2.64 44.66 4.22
N SER A 9 -3.31 44.05 5.19
CA SER A 9 -2.94 42.74 5.71
C SER A 9 -3.73 41.68 4.94
N GLY A 10 -3.15 41.28 3.80
CA GLY A 10 -3.63 40.15 3.02
C GLY A 10 -3.64 38.86 3.86
N TYR A 11 -4.83 38.38 4.18
CA TYR A 11 -5.06 37.03 4.68
C TYR A 11 -4.83 36.02 3.54
N GLN A 12 -3.56 35.72 3.25
CA GLN A 12 -3.15 34.68 2.31
C GLN A 12 -2.33 33.47 2.85
N PRO A 13 -2.31 33.09 4.15
CA PRO A 13 -1.62 31.85 4.56
C PRO A 13 -2.37 30.55 4.27
N LEU A 14 -3.71 30.57 4.20
CA LEU A 14 -4.53 29.36 4.23
C LEU A 14 -4.65 28.66 2.87
N ASP A 15 -4.64 29.42 1.77
CA ASP A 15 -4.86 28.90 0.42
C ASP A 15 -3.62 28.13 -0.12
N GLY A 16 -2.41 28.62 0.18
CA GLY A 16 -1.16 27.96 -0.22
C GLY A 16 -0.90 26.63 0.52
N SER A 17 -1.28 26.54 1.80
CA SER A 17 -1.18 25.31 2.60
C SER A 17 -2.15 24.23 2.07
N LEU A 18 -3.36 24.65 1.70
CA LEU A 18 -4.39 23.77 1.16
C LEU A 18 -4.00 23.19 -0.21
N ASP A 19 -3.44 24.00 -1.11
CA ASP A 19 -2.97 23.53 -2.41
C ASP A 19 -1.76 22.60 -2.33
N HIS A 20 -0.86 22.84 -1.38
CA HIS A 20 0.21 21.89 -1.07
C HIS A 20 -0.35 20.54 -0.59
N GLN A 21 -1.32 20.57 0.34
CA GLN A 21 -1.96 19.37 0.86
C GLN A 21 -2.67 18.54 -0.22
N LYS A 22 -3.35 19.20 -1.16
CA LYS A 22 -3.98 18.56 -2.33
C LYS A 22 -2.94 17.84 -3.20
N GLY A 23 -1.81 18.49 -3.48
CA GLY A 23 -0.70 17.91 -4.25
C GLY A 23 -0.09 16.69 -3.56
N VAL A 24 0.16 16.77 -2.25
CA VAL A 24 0.66 15.65 -1.45
C VAL A 24 -0.33 14.48 -1.47
N LEU A 25 -1.63 14.74 -1.31
CA LEU A 25 -2.66 13.71 -1.34
C LEU A 25 -2.74 13.01 -2.71
N GLN A 26 -2.61 13.75 -3.81
CA GLN A 26 -2.55 13.17 -5.15
C GLN A 26 -1.31 12.29 -5.35
N ALA A 27 -0.14 12.73 -4.87
CA ALA A 27 1.08 11.96 -4.95
C ALA A 27 1.00 10.66 -4.12
N LEU A 28 0.53 10.75 -2.87
CA LEU A 28 0.31 9.60 -2.00
C LEU A 28 -0.69 8.60 -2.60
N GLY A 29 -1.81 9.09 -3.13
CA GLY A 29 -2.78 8.24 -3.81
C GLY A 29 -2.22 7.57 -5.08
N ALA A 30 -1.35 8.26 -5.83
CA ALA A 30 -0.66 7.67 -6.98
C ALA A 30 0.33 6.57 -6.56
N VAL A 31 1.11 6.79 -5.50
CA VAL A 31 1.97 5.76 -4.89
C VAL A 31 1.13 4.56 -4.49
N GLN A 32 -0.08 4.79 -3.97
CA GLN A 32 -0.97 3.74 -3.53
C GLN A 32 -1.47 2.85 -4.69
N VAL A 33 -1.88 3.48 -5.79
CA VAL A 33 -2.28 2.77 -7.01
C VAL A 33 -1.10 2.00 -7.60
N LEU A 34 0.07 2.62 -7.71
CA LEU A 34 1.26 1.99 -8.27
C LEU A 34 1.71 0.78 -7.44
N SER A 35 1.70 0.90 -6.11
CA SER A 35 2.07 -0.18 -5.20
C SER A 35 1.08 -1.33 -5.29
N GLY A 36 -0.23 -1.05 -5.32
CA GLY A 36 -1.26 -2.06 -5.56
C GLY A 36 -1.07 -2.82 -6.88
N MET A 37 -0.78 -2.10 -7.97
CA MET A 37 -0.49 -2.72 -9.28
C MET A 37 0.78 -3.58 -9.27
N LEU A 38 1.84 -3.13 -8.59
CA LEU A 38 3.08 -3.91 -8.44
C LEU A 38 2.84 -5.18 -7.63
N ILE A 39 2.09 -5.12 -6.52
CA ILE A 39 1.72 -6.29 -5.72
C ILE A 39 0.93 -7.29 -6.58
N LEU A 40 -0.01 -6.80 -7.41
CA LEU A 40 -0.76 -7.64 -8.33
C LEU A 40 0.15 -8.33 -9.35
N ALA A 41 1.04 -7.57 -10.01
CA ALA A 41 1.97 -8.10 -11.00
C ALA A 41 2.93 -9.14 -10.42
N LEU A 42 3.49 -8.87 -9.23
CA LEU A 42 4.34 -9.81 -8.50
C LEU A 42 3.58 -11.08 -8.11
N GLY A 43 2.33 -10.93 -7.66
CA GLY A 43 1.46 -12.07 -7.33
C GLY A 43 1.15 -12.96 -8.54
N VAL A 44 0.84 -12.37 -9.69
CA VAL A 44 0.64 -13.11 -10.95
C VAL A 44 1.93 -13.81 -11.37
N PHE A 45 3.07 -13.13 -11.31
CA PHE A 45 4.37 -13.71 -11.64
C PHE A 45 4.72 -14.89 -10.74
N LEU A 46 4.48 -14.77 -9.43
CA LEU A 46 4.63 -15.85 -8.46
C LEU A 46 3.74 -17.05 -8.81
N GLY A 47 2.49 -16.80 -9.23
CA GLY A 47 1.56 -17.83 -9.70
C GLY A 47 1.99 -18.53 -10.98
N CYS A 48 2.56 -17.80 -11.93
CA CYS A 48 3.12 -18.39 -13.16
C CYS A 48 4.34 -19.28 -12.86
N LEU A 49 5.24 -18.82 -11.98
CA LEU A 49 6.39 -19.62 -11.52
C LEU A 49 5.93 -20.92 -10.85
N GLN A 50 4.89 -20.84 -10.01
CA GLN A 50 4.27 -21.98 -9.34
C GLN A 50 3.72 -23.00 -10.32
N TYR A 51 3.02 -22.54 -11.36
CA TYR A 51 2.44 -23.41 -12.39
C TYR A 51 3.51 -24.20 -13.16
N LEU A 52 4.63 -23.55 -13.46
CA LEU A 52 5.77 -24.17 -14.15
C LEU A 52 6.54 -25.16 -13.25
N SER A 53 6.58 -24.92 -11.94
CA SER A 53 7.32 -25.72 -10.97
C SER A 53 6.38 -26.63 -10.16
N HIS A 54 5.93 -27.70 -10.79
CA HIS A 54 5.09 -28.75 -10.18
C HIS A 54 5.72 -29.42 -8.92
N LEU A 55 6.98 -29.14 -8.63
CA LEU A 55 7.78 -29.61 -7.48
C LEU A 55 7.42 -28.96 -6.14
N PHE A 56 6.86 -27.74 -6.10
CA PHE A 56 6.58 -26.99 -4.86
C PHE A 56 5.08 -26.89 -4.53
N ARG A 57 4.32 -27.93 -4.87
CA ARG A 57 2.86 -27.98 -4.72
C ARG A 57 2.38 -27.87 -3.27
N HIS A 58 3.20 -28.21 -2.26
CA HIS A 58 2.77 -28.24 -0.86
C HIS A 58 3.03 -26.95 -0.05
N PHE A 59 4.08 -26.17 -0.35
CA PHE A 59 4.45 -25.00 0.46
C PHE A 59 3.71 -23.70 0.07
N PHE A 60 3.31 -23.60 -1.19
CA PHE A 60 2.70 -22.39 -1.76
C PHE A 60 1.17 -22.33 -1.67
N PHE A 61 0.55 -23.40 -1.16
CA PHE A 61 -0.91 -23.48 -1.04
C PHE A 61 -1.49 -22.33 -0.20
N PHE A 62 -0.74 -21.79 0.77
CA PHE A 62 -1.26 -20.76 1.68
C PHE A 62 -1.41 -19.37 1.04
N ILE A 63 -0.46 -18.92 0.20
CA ILE A 63 -0.56 -17.60 -0.47
C ILE A 63 -1.59 -17.64 -1.60
N PHE A 64 -1.67 -18.74 -2.35
CA PHE A 64 -2.65 -18.86 -3.44
C PHE A 64 -4.08 -19.09 -2.93
N TYR A 65 -4.25 -19.83 -1.83
CA TYR A 65 -5.56 -20.05 -1.23
C TYR A 65 -6.14 -18.77 -0.60
N THR A 66 -5.28 -17.85 -0.14
CA THR A 66 -5.73 -16.56 0.42
C THR A 66 -6.07 -15.53 -0.65
N GLY A 67 -5.54 -15.66 -1.88
CA GLY A 67 -5.78 -14.69 -2.95
C GLY A 67 -5.34 -13.26 -2.59
N TYR A 68 -4.47 -13.11 -1.58
CA TYR A 68 -4.07 -11.82 -1.03
C TYR A 68 -3.56 -10.84 -2.11
N PRO A 69 -2.69 -11.25 -3.06
CA PRO A 69 -2.19 -10.33 -4.07
C PRO A 69 -3.29 -9.81 -5.01
N LEU A 70 -4.40 -10.53 -5.15
CA LEU A 70 -5.56 -10.13 -5.96
C LEU A 70 -6.46 -9.18 -5.17
N TRP A 71 -6.99 -9.64 -4.04
CA TRP A 71 -7.94 -8.85 -3.25
C TRP A 71 -7.25 -7.63 -2.62
N GLY A 72 -6.05 -7.80 -2.06
CA GLY A 72 -5.26 -6.70 -1.51
C GLY A 72 -5.00 -5.59 -2.52
N ALA A 73 -4.61 -5.95 -3.76
CA ALA A 73 -4.40 -4.97 -4.83
C ALA A 73 -5.68 -4.20 -5.18
N VAL A 74 -6.85 -4.85 -5.21
CA VAL A 74 -8.14 -4.17 -5.45
C VAL A 74 -8.41 -3.10 -4.39
N PHE A 75 -8.17 -3.42 -3.11
CA PHE A 75 -8.34 -2.46 -2.03
C PHE A 75 -7.33 -1.31 -2.11
N PHE A 76 -6.05 -1.59 -2.34
CA PHE A 76 -5.03 -0.53 -2.47
C PHE A 76 -5.28 0.40 -3.66
N VAL A 77 -5.63 -0.16 -4.84
CA VAL A 77 -5.95 0.62 -6.03
C VAL A 77 -7.21 1.46 -5.84
N SER A 78 -8.27 0.90 -5.23
CA SER A 78 -9.50 1.64 -4.97
C SER A 78 -9.26 2.77 -3.96
N SER A 79 -8.56 2.50 -2.86
CA SER A 79 -8.15 3.49 -1.84
C SER A 79 -7.32 4.62 -2.44
N GLY A 80 -6.32 4.29 -3.25
CA GLY A 80 -5.48 5.26 -3.95
C GLY A 80 -6.28 6.13 -4.93
N SER A 81 -7.19 5.53 -5.68
CA SER A 81 -8.05 6.25 -6.63
C SER A 81 -8.98 7.23 -5.92
N LEU A 82 -9.57 6.83 -4.78
CA LEU A 82 -10.37 7.72 -3.95
C LEU A 82 -9.52 8.87 -3.39
N THR A 83 -8.31 8.56 -2.93
CA THR A 83 -7.36 9.54 -2.38
C THR A 83 -6.96 10.59 -3.43
N ILE A 84 -6.65 10.17 -4.66
CA ILE A 84 -6.37 11.09 -5.79
C ILE A 84 -7.58 11.99 -6.09
N THR A 85 -8.77 11.40 -6.12
CA THR A 85 -10.00 12.13 -6.44
C THR A 85 -10.33 13.15 -5.34
N ALA A 86 -10.13 12.79 -4.08
CA ALA A 86 -10.32 13.67 -2.94
C ALA A 86 -9.30 14.82 -2.92
N GLY A 87 -8.07 14.58 -3.41
CA GLY A 87 -7.06 15.63 -3.61
C GLY A 87 -7.33 16.56 -4.79
N ARG A 88 -8.18 16.18 -5.75
CA ARG A 88 -8.60 17.08 -6.85
C ARG A 88 -9.86 17.86 -6.53
N LYS A 89 -10.89 17.17 -6.06
CA LYS A 89 -12.20 17.76 -5.72
C LYS A 89 -12.67 17.21 -4.38
N PRO A 90 -12.23 17.81 -3.26
CA PRO A 90 -12.64 17.35 -1.93
C PRO A 90 -14.14 17.64 -1.74
N THR A 91 -14.96 16.60 -1.76
CA THR A 91 -16.36 16.68 -1.32
C THR A 91 -16.53 15.88 -0.05
N ARG A 92 -17.43 16.30 0.85
CA ARG A 92 -17.62 15.68 2.17
C ARG A 92 -17.87 14.16 2.09
N MET A 93 -18.65 13.72 1.10
CA MET A 93 -18.88 12.29 0.83
C MET A 93 -17.60 11.56 0.40
N LEU A 94 -16.80 12.17 -0.48
CA LEU A 94 -15.55 11.57 -0.96
C LEU A 94 -14.49 11.51 0.14
N MET A 95 -14.43 12.52 1.01
CA MET A 95 -13.55 12.54 2.17
C MET A 95 -13.90 11.42 3.16
N GLN A 96 -15.19 11.24 3.49
CA GLN A 96 -15.65 10.16 4.36
C GLN A 96 -15.39 8.77 3.75
N ASN A 97 -15.69 8.59 2.46
CA ASN A 97 -15.45 7.32 1.77
C ASN A 97 -13.96 7.00 1.68
N SER A 98 -13.12 8.00 1.38
CA SER A 98 -11.66 7.87 1.34
C SER A 98 -11.11 7.49 2.72
N PHE A 99 -11.60 8.11 3.79
CA PHE A 99 -11.17 7.79 5.16
C PHE A 99 -11.52 6.34 5.54
N GLY A 100 -12.76 5.91 5.29
CA GLY A 100 -13.19 4.53 5.53
C GLY A 100 -12.39 3.52 4.71
N MET A 101 -12.13 3.81 3.43
CA MET A 101 -11.34 2.95 2.56
C MET A 101 -9.88 2.86 3.00
N ASN A 102 -9.28 3.95 3.48
CA ASN A 102 -7.91 3.93 4.01
C ASN A 102 -7.79 3.07 5.28
N ILE A 103 -8.80 3.05 6.15
CA ILE A 103 -8.84 2.15 7.33
C ILE A 103 -8.93 0.69 6.89
N ALA A 104 -9.83 0.39 5.94
CA ALA A 104 -9.94 -0.96 5.39
C ALA A 104 -8.63 -1.43 4.74
N SER A 105 -8.01 -0.57 3.93
CA SER A 105 -6.71 -0.81 3.31
C SER A 105 -5.61 -1.02 4.34
N ALA A 106 -5.57 -0.25 5.43
CA ALA A 106 -4.61 -0.45 6.50
C ALA A 106 -4.78 -1.81 7.20
N ALA A 107 -6.02 -2.23 7.48
CA ALA A 107 -6.30 -3.55 8.04
C ALA A 107 -5.86 -4.68 7.09
N ILE A 108 -6.11 -4.52 5.79
CA ILE A 108 -5.70 -5.47 4.76
C ILE A 108 -4.18 -5.51 4.62
N ALA A 109 -3.50 -4.36 4.67
CA ALA A 109 -2.05 -4.29 4.65
C ALA A 109 -1.43 -4.97 5.88
N LEU A 110 -2.01 -4.80 7.07
CA LEU A 110 -1.57 -5.51 8.28
C LEU A 110 -1.75 -7.02 8.16
N ALA A 111 -2.93 -7.48 7.72
CA ALA A 111 -3.18 -8.91 7.49
C ALA A 111 -2.22 -9.48 6.42
N GLY A 112 -2.03 -8.74 5.34
CA GLY A 112 -1.08 -9.04 4.28
C GLY A 112 0.35 -9.18 4.75
N ALA A 113 0.83 -8.20 5.52
CA ALA A 113 2.16 -8.22 6.10
C ALA A 113 2.37 -9.43 7.00
N ALA A 114 1.38 -9.79 7.83
CA ALA A 114 1.42 -11.00 8.65
C ALA A 114 1.50 -12.27 7.78
N PHE A 115 0.65 -12.40 6.76
CA PHE A 115 0.66 -13.56 5.87
C PHE A 115 1.96 -13.70 5.08
N LEU A 116 2.48 -12.60 4.51
CA LEU A 116 3.75 -12.58 3.78
C LEU A 116 4.93 -12.92 4.71
N SER A 117 4.92 -12.41 5.95
CA SER A 117 5.97 -12.70 6.93
C SER A 117 5.98 -14.17 7.36
N VAL A 118 4.80 -14.74 7.62
CA VAL A 118 4.68 -16.18 7.93
C VAL A 118 5.15 -17.03 6.75
N HIS A 119 4.80 -16.65 5.52
CA HIS A 119 5.29 -17.35 4.33
C HIS A 119 6.82 -17.32 4.24
N LEU A 120 7.46 -16.16 4.42
CA LEU A 120 8.93 -16.06 4.42
C LEU A 120 9.56 -16.98 5.48
N ALA A 121 9.00 -17.00 6.69
CA ALA A 121 9.51 -17.82 7.79
C ALA A 121 9.39 -19.33 7.51
N LEU A 122 8.29 -19.76 6.89
CA LEU A 122 8.09 -21.15 6.48
C LEU A 122 8.99 -21.52 5.31
N SER A 123 9.14 -20.64 4.33
CA SER A 123 9.97 -20.86 3.14
C SER A 123 11.47 -20.93 3.48
N ASP A 124 11.95 -20.19 4.49
CA ASP A 124 13.34 -20.33 5.00
C ASP A 124 13.62 -21.73 5.54
N GLN A 125 12.66 -22.32 6.26
CA GLN A 125 12.76 -23.70 6.75
C GLN A 125 12.74 -24.70 5.60
N ALA A 126 11.89 -24.48 4.59
CA ALA A 126 11.83 -25.31 3.39
C ALA A 126 13.15 -25.29 2.60
N LEU A 127 13.77 -24.11 2.50
CA LEU A 127 15.02 -23.91 1.76
C LEU A 127 16.19 -24.70 2.39
N LYS A 128 16.21 -24.85 3.72
CA LYS A 128 17.18 -25.71 4.43
C LYS A 128 17.03 -27.19 4.06
N GLY A 129 15.83 -27.62 3.68
CA GLY A 129 15.54 -28.97 3.19
C GLY A 129 15.98 -29.24 1.75
N CYS A 130 16.30 -28.19 0.96
CA CYS A 130 16.70 -28.34 -0.44
C CYS A 130 18.00 -29.14 -0.64
N SER A 131 18.88 -29.20 0.35
CA SER A 131 20.14 -29.96 0.29
C SER A 131 19.93 -31.47 0.11
N SER A 132 18.75 -31.98 0.48
CA SER A 132 18.37 -33.40 0.33
C SER A 132 17.55 -33.67 -0.94
N SER A 133 17.32 -32.66 -1.77
CA SER A 133 16.51 -32.76 -2.99
C SER A 133 17.30 -33.36 -4.15
N GLN A 134 16.59 -33.96 -5.11
CA GLN A 134 17.14 -34.57 -6.32
C GLN A 134 17.90 -33.56 -7.20
N SER A 135 17.57 -32.27 -7.09
CA SER A 135 18.24 -31.16 -7.79
C SER A 135 18.40 -29.95 -6.86
N PRO A 136 19.47 -29.89 -6.05
CA PRO A 136 19.64 -28.88 -5.01
C PRO A 136 19.79 -27.46 -5.59
N ASP A 137 20.54 -27.28 -6.68
CA ASP A 137 20.76 -25.96 -7.29
C ASP A 137 19.47 -25.32 -7.81
N LEU A 138 18.64 -26.12 -8.50
CA LEU A 138 17.35 -25.68 -9.02
C LEU A 138 16.39 -25.34 -7.86
N CYS A 139 16.39 -26.16 -6.80
CA CYS A 139 15.58 -25.94 -5.59
C CYS A 139 15.95 -24.63 -4.89
N ILE A 140 17.25 -24.37 -4.71
CA ILE A 140 17.76 -23.15 -4.07
C ILE A 140 17.44 -21.93 -4.93
N TYR A 141 17.62 -22.01 -6.25
CA TYR A 141 17.35 -20.91 -7.15
C TYR A 141 15.86 -20.50 -7.16
N LEU A 142 14.94 -21.46 -7.34
CA LEU A 142 13.50 -21.20 -7.32
C LEU A 142 13.01 -20.72 -5.95
N GLY A 143 13.49 -21.34 -4.86
CA GLY A 143 13.14 -20.95 -3.50
C GLY A 143 13.64 -19.54 -3.15
N SER A 144 14.89 -19.22 -3.51
CA SER A 144 15.46 -17.89 -3.29
C SER A 144 14.76 -16.82 -4.13
N SER A 145 14.51 -17.10 -5.42
CA SER A 145 13.82 -16.17 -6.32
C SER A 145 12.41 -15.85 -5.83
N SER A 146 11.64 -16.87 -5.44
CA SER A 146 10.30 -16.68 -4.91
C SER A 146 10.28 -15.95 -3.57
N ASN A 147 11.18 -16.27 -2.64
CA ASN A 147 11.33 -15.50 -1.40
C ASN A 147 11.67 -14.03 -1.67
N GLY A 148 12.51 -13.76 -2.67
CA GLY A 148 12.81 -12.41 -3.12
C GLY A 148 11.55 -11.65 -3.56
N LEU A 149 10.70 -12.29 -4.37
CA LEU A 149 9.43 -11.70 -4.81
C LEU A 149 8.47 -11.45 -3.64
N VAL A 150 8.31 -12.41 -2.73
CA VAL A 150 7.43 -12.25 -1.56
C VAL A 150 7.97 -11.17 -0.61
N SER A 151 9.29 -11.05 -0.48
CA SER A 151 9.94 -9.96 0.27
C SER A 151 9.67 -8.58 -0.34
N LEU A 152 9.75 -8.44 -1.67
CA LEU A 152 9.37 -7.21 -2.36
C LEU A 152 7.89 -6.86 -2.14
N MET A 153 7.00 -7.85 -2.16
CA MET A 153 5.58 -7.64 -1.86
C MET A 153 5.36 -7.20 -0.41
N LEU A 154 6.15 -7.70 0.54
CA LEU A 154 6.10 -7.27 1.94
C LEU A 154 6.52 -5.81 2.09
N LEU A 155 7.61 -5.39 1.43
CA LEU A 155 8.05 -4.00 1.42
C LEU A 155 6.98 -3.06 0.84
N LEU A 156 6.37 -3.43 -0.29
CA LEU A 156 5.27 -2.67 -0.89
C LEU A 156 4.05 -2.61 0.03
N THR A 157 3.74 -3.70 0.74
CA THR A 157 2.63 -3.74 1.71
C THR A 157 2.90 -2.84 2.93
N LEU A 158 4.14 -2.77 3.40
CA LEU A 158 4.51 -1.85 4.49
C LEU A 158 4.50 -0.39 4.02
N LEU A 159 4.89 -0.12 2.77
CA LEU A 159 4.78 1.20 2.16
C LEU A 159 3.30 1.64 2.09
N GLU A 160 2.40 0.76 1.65
CA GLU A 160 0.96 0.96 1.66
C GLU A 160 0.43 1.33 3.05
N LEU A 161 0.85 0.59 4.07
CA LEU A 161 0.47 0.86 5.45
C LEU A 161 0.93 2.26 5.90
N GLY A 162 2.17 2.65 5.56
CA GLY A 162 2.67 3.99 5.83
C GLY A 162 1.85 5.08 5.14
N VAL A 163 1.58 4.90 3.84
CA VAL A 163 0.78 5.85 3.05
C VAL A 163 -0.65 5.99 3.59
N THR A 164 -1.33 4.88 3.89
CA THR A 164 -2.69 4.90 4.47
C THR A 164 -2.72 5.60 5.83
N ILE A 165 -1.71 5.40 6.68
CA ILE A 165 -1.58 6.11 7.95
C ILE A 165 -1.38 7.62 7.70
N SER A 166 -0.46 8.01 6.82
CA SER A 166 -0.23 9.42 6.47
C SER A 166 -1.48 10.11 5.91
N VAL A 167 -2.20 9.44 5.02
CA VAL A 167 -3.46 9.97 4.47
C VAL A 167 -4.51 10.11 5.58
N SER A 168 -4.63 9.12 6.47
CA SER A 168 -5.58 9.15 7.57
C SER A 168 -5.28 10.24 8.60
N THR A 169 -4.00 10.51 8.90
CA THR A 169 -3.62 11.60 9.81
C THR A 169 -3.92 12.97 9.20
N MET A 170 -3.68 13.16 7.91
CA MET A 170 -4.06 14.39 7.18
C MET A 170 -5.58 14.62 7.22
N TRP A 171 -6.39 13.56 7.03
CA TRP A 171 -7.85 13.65 7.16
C TRP A 171 -8.31 13.90 8.59
N CYS A 172 -7.62 13.33 9.59
CA CYS A 172 -7.95 13.54 10.98
C CYS A 172 -7.70 15.01 11.38
N GLN A 173 -6.56 15.58 10.98
CA GLN A 173 -6.22 16.98 11.23
C GLN A 173 -7.23 17.95 10.58
N SER A 174 -7.65 17.69 9.33
CA SER A 174 -8.62 18.58 8.67
C SER A 174 -10.01 18.54 9.33
N ASN A 175 -10.47 17.38 9.81
CA ASN A 175 -11.74 17.27 10.54
C ASN A 175 -11.66 17.90 11.94
N PHE A 176 -10.57 17.70 12.70
CA PHE A 176 -10.40 18.31 14.02
C PHE A 176 -10.30 19.85 13.96
N CYS A 177 -9.67 20.41 12.92
CA CYS A 177 -9.67 21.85 12.70
C CYS A 177 -11.06 22.38 12.26
N GLY A 178 -11.81 21.63 11.46
CA GLY A 178 -13.18 22.00 11.05
C GLY A 178 -14.26 21.84 12.14
N LEU A 179 -13.96 21.12 13.22
CA LEU A 179 -14.83 21.02 14.41
C LEU A 179 -14.66 22.19 15.40
N ARG A 180 -13.67 23.07 15.17
CA ARG A 180 -13.37 24.22 16.02
C ARG A 180 -13.92 25.55 15.50
N GLU A 181 -14.61 25.53 14.36
CA GLU A 181 -15.35 26.67 13.81
C GLU A 181 -16.84 26.62 14.15
#